data_AF-A0A1Q9E8S1-F1
#
_entry.id   AF-A0A1Q9E8S1-F1
#
_cell.length_a   1.000
_cell.length_b   1.000
_cell.length_c   1.000
_cell.angle_alpha   90.00
_cell.angle_beta   90.00
_cell.angle_gamma   90.00
#
_symmetry.space_group_name_H-M   'P 1'
#
loop_
_entity.id
_entity.type
_entity.pdbx_description
1 polymer ?
#
loop_
_entity_poly.entity_id
_entity_poly.type
_entity_poly.pdbx_seq_one_letter_code
_entity_poly.pdbx_strand_id
1 'polypeptide(L)'
;MKEVFVAFSSCDAWLVIFSAALCFLGLALTFCGHLLYRRAFRIFVGVLAFAAQAAIGSSWLRASSGAQVGKKIVISCCCVLWALAARSAAPKLKQFVDLILEALLGTVLGYCTRVIPLKAPGEAFAEASVPMLRGLARGLAELPSCAEKPDFHLARASWCGEQKEPMACSKDVDSPNPIWDCHLQAEVSSDWQNQNAQGQATRFVTWNLYVFTLAGRIHPVVDELLRMQPEIAAIPEMWHEKGAILDVLNQRSGNVWAFATGGATEQFNDADILFRTDKWEHIASDLVPFSAGRAINWAALRRKSDGYALIASGTHPLCCQGDYVITEAVDFVTKTLSQVQNRHPYPIVLMGDLNTGYFQPSQQLLRQGQVEAFGRHWQIPMTFTDAWAELHPGNPDPSTINDDPVRLDYVYFQKTPFSVGQSIVQSQIWPRAAGSDHRAVSGDVVLNRRPRRAALKFWSAALLVSAELRYGKSAKFGKGIVLVAVLIDLIRDPITQTLGPDYAGWDGYAFLTIGIPVALLLACHSNGCTKLFLVINSALLGAILATDAVAAIAVCLDANEPLIGAPSVLLLALLGTLVQWMLE
;
A
#
# COMPACT_ATOMS: atom_id res chain seq x y z
N MET A 1 -27.68 25.06 14.22
CA MET A 1 -29.07 25.52 14.50
C MET A 1 -29.37 25.64 15.99
N LYS A 2 -29.01 24.67 16.84
CA LYS A 2 -29.21 24.79 18.31
C LYS A 2 -28.73 26.13 18.90
N GLU A 3 -27.58 26.64 18.49
CA GLU A 3 -27.07 27.95 18.95
C GLU A 3 -27.90 29.16 18.49
N VAL A 4 -28.55 29.08 17.32
CA VAL A 4 -29.44 30.15 16.81
C VAL A 4 -30.73 30.23 17.62
N PHE A 5 -31.23 29.09 18.10
CA PHE A 5 -32.41 29.04 18.97
C PHE A 5 -32.07 29.40 20.43
N VAL A 6 -30.86 29.08 20.90
CA VAL A 6 -30.40 29.44 22.26
C VAL A 6 -30.23 30.96 22.43
N ALA A 7 -30.07 31.72 21.34
CA ALA A 7 -29.95 33.18 21.39
C ALA A 7 -31.26 33.92 21.75
N PHE A 8 -32.42 33.25 21.73
CA PHE A 8 -33.72 33.83 22.07
C PHE A 8 -34.19 33.28 23.42
N SER A 9 -33.76 33.90 24.51
CA SER A 9 -34.05 33.45 25.88
C SER A 9 -35.46 33.79 26.40
N SER A 10 -36.26 34.53 25.63
CA SER A 10 -37.65 34.84 25.97
C SER A 10 -38.60 34.20 24.97
N CYS A 11 -39.49 33.33 25.46
CA CYS A 11 -40.62 32.79 24.69
C CYS A 11 -41.68 33.87 24.46
N ASP A 12 -41.37 34.84 23.59
CA ASP A 12 -42.32 35.84 23.15
C ASP A 12 -43.15 35.33 21.96
N ALA A 13 -44.25 36.03 21.66
CA ALA A 13 -45.15 35.67 20.56
C ALA A 13 -44.41 35.64 19.20
N TRP A 14 -43.36 36.46 19.04
CA TRP A 14 -42.56 36.49 17.82
C TRP A 14 -41.76 35.22 17.62
N LEU A 15 -41.15 34.67 18.67
CA LEU A 15 -40.41 33.42 18.61
C LEU A 15 -41.32 32.23 18.22
N VAL A 16 -42.55 32.19 18.75
CA VAL A 16 -43.53 31.16 18.40
C VAL A 16 -43.95 31.29 16.94
N ILE A 17 -44.26 32.51 16.47
CA ILE A 17 -44.63 32.76 15.07
C ILE A 17 -43.48 32.43 14.12
N PHE A 18 -42.25 32.83 14.46
CA PHE A 18 -41.07 32.58 13.66
C PHE A 18 -40.74 31.08 13.59
N SER A 19 -40.82 30.37 14.73
CA SER A 19 -40.63 28.93 14.77
C SER A 19 -41.71 28.21 13.98
N ALA A 20 -42.97 28.65 14.04
CA ALA A 20 -44.04 28.09 13.21
C ALA A 20 -43.74 28.28 11.72
N ALA A 21 -43.27 29.46 11.30
CA ALA A 21 -42.87 29.73 9.92
C ALA A 21 -41.69 28.84 9.48
N LEU A 22 -40.68 28.64 10.34
CA LEU A 22 -39.57 27.72 10.08
C LEU A 22 -40.04 26.27 9.99
N CYS A 23 -41.02 25.87 10.80
CA CYS A 23 -41.62 24.54 10.72
C CYS A 23 -42.30 24.32 9.36
N PHE A 24 -43.14 25.25 8.91
CA PHE A 24 -43.77 25.17 7.59
C PHE A 24 -42.75 25.19 6.45
N LEU A 25 -41.68 25.98 6.57
CA LEU A 25 -40.58 25.98 5.61
C LEU A 25 -39.85 24.63 5.60
N GLY A 26 -39.57 24.06 6.76
CA GLY A 26 -38.98 22.73 6.93
C GLY A 26 -39.83 21.67 6.25
N LEU A 27 -41.14 21.63 6.52
CA LEU A 27 -42.09 20.72 5.88
C LEU A 27 -42.14 20.92 4.35
N ALA A 28 -42.13 22.18 3.88
CA ALA A 28 -42.11 22.48 2.45
C ALA A 28 -40.81 21.98 1.78
N LEU A 29 -39.66 22.08 2.44
CA LEU A 29 -38.40 21.50 1.98
C LEU A 29 -38.44 19.97 2.03
N THR A 30 -39.06 19.38 3.05
CA THR A 30 -39.15 17.93 3.21
C THR A 30 -39.98 17.24 2.14
N PHE A 31 -41.10 17.86 1.74
CA PHE A 31 -42.06 17.25 0.81
C PHE A 31 -42.01 17.83 -0.59
N CYS A 32 -41.46 19.04 -0.76
CA CYS A 32 -41.41 19.73 -2.05
C CYS A 32 -40.03 20.30 -2.38
N GLY A 33 -38.97 19.91 -1.65
CA GLY A 33 -37.63 20.48 -1.78
C GLY A 33 -37.09 20.46 -3.21
N HIS A 34 -37.21 19.34 -3.92
CA HIS A 34 -36.81 19.25 -5.32
C HIS A 34 -37.64 20.16 -6.26
N LEU A 35 -38.96 20.24 -6.04
CA LEU A 35 -39.84 21.11 -6.83
C LEU A 35 -39.58 22.60 -6.56
N LEU A 36 -39.32 22.95 -5.30
CA LEU A 36 -38.91 24.28 -4.87
C LEU A 36 -37.56 24.64 -5.48
N TYR A 37 -36.57 23.74 -5.46
CA TYR A 37 -35.30 23.93 -6.15
C TYR A 37 -35.51 24.19 -7.66
N ARG A 38 -36.34 23.39 -8.33
CA ARG A 38 -36.62 23.55 -9.77
C ARG A 38 -37.33 24.87 -10.09
N ARG A 39 -38.23 25.33 -9.23
CA ARG A 39 -38.94 26.62 -9.39
C ARG A 39 -38.05 27.81 -9.00
N ALA A 40 -37.33 27.70 -7.89
CA ALA A 40 -36.42 28.73 -7.38
C ALA A 40 -35.24 28.95 -8.32
N PHE A 41 -34.67 27.91 -8.92
CA PHE A 41 -33.60 28.03 -9.91
C PHE A 41 -34.03 28.87 -11.12
N ARG A 42 -35.26 28.66 -11.61
CA ARG A 42 -35.82 29.46 -12.72
C ARG A 42 -35.99 30.93 -12.34
N ILE A 43 -36.42 31.20 -11.10
CA ILE A 43 -36.59 32.56 -10.59
C ILE A 43 -35.21 33.22 -10.40
N PHE A 44 -34.27 32.51 -9.79
CA PHE A 44 -32.91 32.97 -9.53
C PHE A 44 -32.16 33.35 -10.82
N VAL A 45 -32.21 32.49 -11.85
CA VAL A 45 -31.63 32.79 -13.17
C VAL A 45 -32.29 34.03 -13.80
N GLY A 46 -33.61 34.19 -13.63
CA GLY A 46 -34.33 35.39 -14.06
C GLY A 46 -33.88 36.66 -13.33
N VAL A 47 -33.70 36.60 -12.01
CA VAL A 47 -33.22 37.73 -11.19
C VAL A 47 -31.79 38.12 -11.56
N LEU A 48 -30.89 37.14 -11.78
CA LEU A 48 -29.53 37.41 -12.23
C LEU A 48 -29.49 38.08 -13.60
N ALA A 49 -30.28 37.60 -14.56
CA ALA A 49 -30.37 38.21 -15.89
C ALA A 49 -30.96 39.63 -15.82
N PHE A 50 -31.97 39.84 -14.98
CA PHE A 50 -32.54 41.17 -14.72
C PHE A 50 -31.47 42.12 -14.17
N ALA A 51 -30.73 41.68 -13.15
CA ALA A 51 -29.69 42.48 -12.50
C ALA A 51 -28.52 42.80 -13.44
N ALA A 52 -28.07 41.83 -14.24
CA ALA A 52 -27.03 42.04 -15.25
C ALA A 52 -27.46 43.08 -16.30
N GLN A 53 -28.68 42.96 -16.82
CA GLN A 53 -29.22 43.93 -17.77
C GLN A 53 -29.42 45.32 -17.14
N ALA A 54 -29.82 45.38 -15.87
CA ALA A 54 -29.97 46.63 -15.14
C ALA A 54 -28.62 47.33 -14.93
N ALA A 55 -27.55 46.57 -14.66
CA ALA A 55 -26.19 47.09 -14.54
C ALA A 55 -25.68 47.67 -15.87
N ILE A 56 -25.88 46.96 -16.99
CA ILE A 56 -25.54 47.43 -18.34
C ILE A 56 -26.34 48.69 -18.68
N GLY A 57 -27.65 48.69 -18.43
CA GLY A 57 -28.52 49.84 -18.64
C GLY A 57 -28.11 51.06 -17.81
N SER A 58 -27.72 50.86 -16.55
CA SER A 58 -27.20 51.93 -15.68
C SER A 58 -25.91 52.56 -16.21
N SER A 59 -25.04 51.76 -16.84
CA SER A 59 -23.85 52.27 -17.53
C SER A 59 -24.23 53.12 -18.75
N TRP A 60 -25.19 52.66 -19.55
CA TRP A 60 -25.67 53.39 -20.72
C TRP A 60 -26.36 54.72 -20.39
N LEU A 61 -27.13 54.78 -19.29
CA LEU A 61 -27.76 56.02 -18.81
C LEU A 61 -26.72 57.07 -18.42
N ARG A 62 -25.58 56.64 -17.86
CA ARG A 62 -24.48 57.52 -17.46
C ARG A 62 -23.68 58.05 -18.65
N ALA A 63 -23.56 57.26 -19.72
CA ALA A 63 -22.71 57.59 -20.87
C ALA A 63 -23.33 58.59 -21.87
N SER A 64 -24.62 58.93 -21.78
CA SER A 64 -25.27 59.75 -22.82
C SER A 64 -26.33 60.70 -22.26
N SER A 65 -26.18 62.00 -22.54
CA SER A 65 -26.92 63.11 -21.93
C SER A 65 -28.33 63.38 -22.52
N GLY A 66 -28.75 62.71 -23.59
CA GLY A 66 -30.08 62.92 -24.22
C GLY A 66 -31.15 61.86 -23.88
N ALA A 67 -32.43 62.24 -23.89
CA ALA A 67 -33.61 61.36 -23.82
C ALA A 67 -33.67 60.37 -22.63
N GLN A 68 -33.39 60.86 -21.41
CA GLN A 68 -33.30 60.04 -20.19
C GLN A 68 -34.56 59.21 -19.88
N VAL A 69 -35.75 59.75 -20.11
CA VAL A 69 -37.02 59.04 -19.85
C VAL A 69 -37.19 57.86 -20.82
N GLY A 70 -36.97 58.10 -22.12
CA GLY A 70 -37.04 57.03 -23.14
C GLY A 70 -36.05 55.91 -22.87
N LYS A 71 -34.82 56.24 -22.48
CA LYS A 71 -33.79 55.25 -22.13
C LYS A 71 -34.17 54.41 -20.91
N LYS A 72 -34.72 55.03 -19.85
CA LYS A 72 -35.18 54.31 -18.66
C LYS A 72 -36.28 53.31 -19.02
N ILE A 73 -37.25 53.70 -19.85
CA ILE A 73 -38.31 52.81 -20.34
C ILE A 73 -37.71 51.63 -21.12
N VAL A 74 -36.81 51.89 -22.06
CA VAL A 74 -36.13 50.85 -22.84
C VAL A 74 -35.37 49.87 -21.94
N ILE A 75 -34.61 50.38 -20.96
CA ILE A 75 -33.86 49.53 -20.02
C ILE A 75 -34.82 48.66 -19.20
N SER A 76 -35.88 49.24 -18.63
CA SER A 76 -36.86 48.48 -17.86
C SER A 76 -37.53 47.37 -18.70
N CYS A 77 -37.93 47.68 -19.94
CA CYS A 77 -38.46 46.69 -20.87
C CYS A 77 -37.45 45.58 -21.18
N CYS A 78 -36.19 45.94 -21.48
CA CYS A 78 -35.13 44.96 -21.73
C CYS A 78 -34.83 44.09 -20.50
N CYS A 79 -34.83 44.64 -19.28
CA CYS A 79 -34.62 43.86 -18.05
C CYS A 79 -35.71 42.80 -17.87
N VAL A 80 -36.98 43.15 -18.09
CA VAL A 80 -38.10 42.20 -18.00
C VAL A 80 -38.00 41.14 -19.09
N LEU A 81 -37.76 41.54 -20.34
CA LEU A 81 -37.63 40.61 -21.48
C LEU A 81 -36.47 39.63 -21.29
N TRP A 82 -35.31 40.11 -20.83
CA TRP A 82 -34.16 39.25 -20.53
C TRP A 82 -34.40 38.33 -19.33
N ALA A 83 -35.09 38.80 -18.29
CA ALA A 83 -35.47 37.95 -17.16
C ALA A 83 -36.40 36.81 -17.61
N LEU A 84 -37.38 37.09 -18.48
CA LEU A 84 -38.30 36.10 -19.04
C LEU A 84 -37.58 35.13 -20.00
N ALA A 85 -36.72 35.64 -20.88
CA ALA A 85 -35.91 34.84 -21.78
C ALA A 85 -34.95 33.91 -21.01
N ALA A 86 -34.24 34.43 -20.03
CA ALA A 86 -33.35 33.64 -19.16
C ALA A 86 -34.14 32.59 -18.36
N ARG A 87 -35.32 32.93 -17.85
CA ARG A 87 -36.22 31.97 -17.18
C ARG A 87 -36.69 30.86 -18.11
N SER A 88 -36.92 31.16 -19.39
CA SER A 88 -37.28 30.17 -20.41
C SER A 88 -36.11 29.27 -20.82
N ALA A 89 -34.87 29.81 -20.79
CA ALA A 89 -33.63 29.08 -21.06
C ALA A 89 -33.09 28.32 -19.84
N ALA A 90 -33.56 28.65 -18.64
CA ALA A 90 -33.13 28.06 -17.38
C ALA A 90 -33.17 26.52 -17.35
N PRO A 91 -34.12 25.80 -17.99
CA PRO A 91 -34.06 24.34 -18.07
C PRO A 91 -32.80 23.80 -18.77
N LYS A 92 -32.33 24.48 -19.83
CA LYS A 92 -31.09 24.11 -20.54
C LYS A 92 -29.86 24.46 -19.72
N LEU A 93 -29.87 25.63 -19.07
CA LEU A 93 -28.79 26.03 -18.17
C LEU A 93 -28.70 25.11 -16.95
N LYS A 94 -29.84 24.66 -16.44
CA LYS A 94 -29.92 23.68 -15.34
C LYS A 94 -29.24 22.37 -15.73
N GLN A 95 -29.50 21.85 -16.93
CA GLN A 95 -28.82 20.63 -17.41
C GLN A 95 -27.29 20.81 -17.42
N PHE A 96 -26.80 21.98 -17.80
CA PHE A 96 -25.37 22.28 -17.78
C PHE A 96 -24.80 22.39 -16.35
N VAL A 97 -25.54 23.04 -15.43
CA VAL A 97 -25.13 23.16 -14.03
C VAL A 97 -25.20 21.82 -13.29
N ASP A 98 -26.23 21.02 -13.55
CA ASP A 98 -26.37 19.66 -13.03
C ASP A 98 -25.16 18.81 -13.48
N LEU A 99 -24.77 18.89 -14.76
CA LEU A 99 -23.60 18.19 -15.31
C LEU A 99 -22.28 18.59 -14.61
N ILE A 100 -22.12 19.88 -14.31
CA ILE A 100 -20.93 20.38 -13.59
C ILE A 100 -20.93 19.90 -12.14
N LEU A 101 -22.07 20.01 -11.44
CA LEU A 101 -22.20 19.54 -10.06
C LEU A 101 -21.98 18.03 -9.95
N GLU A 102 -22.45 17.27 -10.94
CA GLU A 102 -22.22 15.83 -11.06
C GLU A 102 -20.75 15.49 -11.24
N ALA A 103 -20.06 16.19 -12.14
CA ALA A 103 -18.62 16.00 -12.33
C ALA A 103 -17.84 16.30 -11.05
N LEU A 104 -18.19 17.38 -10.33
CA LEU A 104 -17.57 17.75 -9.06
C LEU A 104 -17.86 16.70 -7.97
N LEU A 105 -19.11 16.26 -7.81
CA LEU A 105 -19.50 15.29 -6.79
C LEU A 105 -18.87 13.91 -7.06
N GLY A 106 -18.84 13.47 -8.32
CA GLY A 106 -18.16 12.24 -8.73
C GLY A 106 -16.66 12.27 -8.46
N THR A 107 -16.02 13.43 -8.65
CA THR A 107 -14.60 13.63 -8.31
C THR A 107 -14.36 13.52 -6.81
N VAL A 108 -15.24 14.13 -5.99
CA VAL A 108 -15.15 14.07 -4.52
C VAL A 108 -15.38 12.64 -4.01
N LEU A 109 -16.40 11.93 -4.49
CA LEU A 109 -16.67 10.54 -4.09
C LEU A 109 -15.55 9.58 -4.53
N GLY A 110 -14.99 9.78 -5.73
CA GLY A 110 -13.81 9.04 -6.20
C GLY A 110 -12.57 9.27 -5.33
N TYR A 111 -12.43 10.46 -4.74
CA TYR A 111 -11.38 10.76 -3.77
C TYR A 111 -11.65 10.11 -2.41
N CYS A 112 -12.88 10.20 -1.88
CA CYS A 112 -13.25 9.63 -0.58
C CYS A 112 -13.13 8.09 -0.53
N THR A 113 -13.46 7.40 -1.61
CA THR A 113 -13.34 5.92 -1.68
C THR A 113 -11.90 5.42 -1.68
N ARG A 114 -10.91 6.26 -1.99
CA ARG A 114 -9.48 5.93 -1.84
C ARG A 114 -8.96 6.00 -0.39
N VAL A 115 -9.67 6.71 0.50
CA VAL A 115 -9.14 7.06 1.83
C VAL A 115 -9.66 6.14 2.95
N ILE A 116 -10.69 5.31 2.70
CA ILE A 116 -11.29 4.45 3.72
C ILE A 116 -10.93 2.98 3.46
N PRO A 117 -10.05 2.35 4.26
CA PRO A 117 -9.79 0.92 4.17
C PRO A 117 -10.94 0.15 4.84
N LEU A 118 -11.78 -0.51 4.03
CA LEU A 118 -12.77 -1.47 4.53
C LEU A 118 -12.05 -2.74 5.00
N LYS A 119 -12.15 -3.02 6.30
CA LYS A 119 -11.65 -4.24 6.95
C LYS A 119 -12.64 -5.39 6.67
N ALA A 120 -12.19 -6.45 6.00
CA ALA A 120 -13.01 -7.63 5.73
C ALA A 120 -13.15 -8.52 6.99
N PRO A 121 -14.32 -9.14 7.25
CA PRO A 121 -14.47 -10.14 8.28
C PRO A 121 -13.93 -11.51 7.82
N GLY A 122 -13.27 -12.21 8.74
CA GLY A 122 -12.64 -13.50 8.49
C GLY A 122 -13.62 -14.67 8.51
N GLU A 123 -13.39 -15.63 7.62
CA GLU A 123 -14.03 -16.95 7.64
C GLU A 123 -13.00 -18.00 8.01
N ALA A 124 -13.38 -18.87 8.96
CA ALA A 124 -12.64 -20.04 9.38
C ALA A 124 -13.01 -21.23 8.47
N PHE A 125 -12.02 -22.02 8.04
CA PHE A 125 -12.26 -23.32 7.43
C PHE A 125 -11.47 -24.42 8.15
N ALA A 126 -12.19 -25.51 8.41
CA ALA A 126 -11.78 -26.69 9.14
C ALA A 126 -10.91 -27.64 8.30
N GLU A 127 -10.05 -28.38 9.00
CA GLU A 127 -9.18 -29.44 8.51
C GLU A 127 -9.95 -30.64 7.92
N ALA A 128 -9.44 -31.20 6.83
CA ALA A 128 -9.75 -32.55 6.38
C ALA A 128 -8.45 -33.28 6.02
N SER A 129 -8.22 -34.42 6.64
CA SER A 129 -7.08 -35.31 6.48
C SER A 129 -7.36 -36.43 5.46
N VAL A 130 -6.36 -36.78 4.64
CA VAL A 130 -6.39 -37.88 3.64
C VAL A 130 -5.01 -38.58 3.61
N PRO A 131 -4.94 -39.92 3.38
CA PRO A 131 -3.90 -40.80 3.93
C PRO A 131 -2.71 -41.09 3.01
N MET A 132 -1.60 -41.50 3.64
CA MET A 132 -0.34 -41.92 3.03
C MET A 132 -0.42 -43.26 2.26
N LEU A 133 0.21 -43.30 1.09
CA LEU A 133 0.53 -44.52 0.33
C LEU A 133 2.02 -44.90 0.52
N ARG A 134 2.27 -46.18 0.85
CA ARG A 134 3.60 -46.78 1.03
C ARG A 134 4.19 -47.23 -0.30
N GLY A 135 5.47 -46.91 -0.54
CA GLY A 135 6.34 -47.54 -1.54
C GLY A 135 7.66 -47.96 -0.90
N LEU A 136 8.14 -49.16 -1.25
CA LEU A 136 9.27 -49.87 -0.64
C LEU A 136 10.65 -49.26 -0.95
N ALA A 137 11.44 -49.00 0.10
CA ALA A 137 12.89 -48.80 0.01
C ALA A 137 13.62 -49.73 1.01
N ARG A 138 14.79 -50.23 0.59
CA ARG A 138 15.61 -51.23 1.29
C ARG A 138 15.99 -50.78 2.70
N GLY A 139 16.02 -51.73 3.63
CA GLY A 139 16.03 -51.49 5.07
C GLY A 139 17.28 -50.80 5.62
N LEU A 140 17.02 -49.73 6.37
CA LEU A 140 17.94 -49.00 7.28
C LEU A 140 18.52 -49.85 8.43
N ALA A 141 18.21 -51.15 8.50
CA ALA A 141 18.54 -52.01 9.65
C ALA A 141 19.96 -52.59 9.63
N GLU A 142 20.76 -52.32 8.59
CA GLU A 142 22.11 -52.90 8.42
C GLU A 142 23.26 -51.91 8.66
N LEU A 143 22.98 -50.63 8.96
CA LEU A 143 24.02 -49.66 9.31
C LEU A 143 24.18 -49.62 10.84
N PRO A 144 25.40 -49.75 11.39
CA PRO A 144 25.64 -49.64 12.83
C PRO A 144 25.21 -48.25 13.32
N SER A 145 24.51 -48.21 14.46
CA SER A 145 23.97 -46.96 15.03
C SER A 145 25.09 -45.95 15.27
N CYS A 146 24.79 -44.67 14.99
CA CYS A 146 25.66 -43.55 15.33
C CYS A 146 26.05 -43.52 16.82
N ALA A 147 25.19 -44.07 17.70
CA ALA A 147 25.44 -44.16 19.13
C ALA A 147 26.66 -45.03 19.48
N GLU A 148 27.09 -45.92 18.57
CA GLU A 148 28.23 -46.81 18.77
C GLU A 148 29.57 -46.18 18.34
N LYS A 149 29.56 -44.96 17.79
CA LYS A 149 30.80 -44.29 17.33
C LYS A 149 31.51 -43.55 18.49
N PRO A 150 32.85 -43.60 18.56
CA PRO A 150 33.62 -42.83 19.55
C PRO A 150 33.26 -41.35 19.47
N ASP A 151 33.17 -40.66 20.61
CA ASP A 151 32.89 -39.21 20.70
C ASP A 151 31.52 -38.74 20.19
N PHE A 152 30.59 -39.66 19.85
CA PHE A 152 29.22 -39.31 19.46
C PHE A 152 28.47 -38.49 20.52
N HIS A 153 28.73 -38.74 21.80
CA HIS A 153 28.13 -37.98 22.89
C HIS A 153 28.51 -36.49 22.88
N LEU A 154 29.71 -36.15 22.39
CA LEU A 154 30.15 -34.76 22.21
C LEU A 154 29.40 -34.12 21.02
N ALA A 155 29.26 -34.84 19.91
CA ALA A 155 28.48 -34.39 18.74
C ALA A 155 26.98 -34.20 19.07
N ARG A 156 26.40 -35.09 19.87
CA ARG A 156 25.01 -35.01 20.33
C ARG A 156 24.77 -33.78 21.20
N ALA A 157 25.71 -33.46 22.08
CA ALA A 157 25.61 -32.33 22.99
C ALA A 157 25.83 -30.99 22.29
N SER A 158 26.65 -30.94 21.24
CA SER A 158 26.96 -29.70 20.52
C SER A 158 25.96 -29.39 19.41
N TRP A 159 25.59 -30.36 18.55
CA TRP A 159 24.99 -30.02 17.25
C TRP A 159 23.60 -30.62 16.99
N CYS A 160 23.28 -31.79 17.56
CA CYS A 160 22.13 -32.59 17.10
C CYS A 160 20.90 -32.53 18.04
N GLY A 161 21.01 -31.88 19.21
CA GLY A 161 19.94 -31.74 20.20
C GLY A 161 19.40 -33.09 20.73
N GLU A 162 18.26 -33.08 21.42
CA GLU A 162 17.58 -34.31 21.90
C GLU A 162 16.77 -35.05 20.80
N GLN A 163 17.16 -34.95 19.53
CA GLN A 163 16.39 -35.56 18.45
C GLN A 163 16.61 -37.08 18.38
N LYS A 164 15.54 -37.83 18.09
CA LYS A 164 15.57 -39.30 17.92
C LYS A 164 15.85 -39.67 16.46
N GLU A 165 16.62 -40.75 16.26
CA GLU A 165 17.06 -41.35 14.98
C GLU A 165 15.99 -41.41 13.84
N PRO A 166 16.40 -41.45 12.54
CA PRO A 166 17.70 -41.87 12.01
C PRO A 166 18.60 -40.75 11.45
N MET A 167 19.87 -40.71 11.86
CA MET A 167 20.92 -39.87 11.29
C MET A 167 22.04 -40.74 10.71
N ALA A 168 22.68 -40.28 9.63
CA ALA A 168 23.91 -40.89 9.11
C ALA A 168 25.11 -40.06 9.61
N CYS A 169 26.02 -40.70 10.34
CA CYS A 169 27.26 -40.06 10.77
C CYS A 169 28.31 -40.22 9.69
N SER A 170 28.90 -39.13 9.22
CA SER A 170 30.06 -39.18 8.33
C SER A 170 31.23 -38.42 8.93
N LYS A 171 32.43 -38.91 8.63
CA LYS A 171 33.70 -38.28 8.98
C LYS A 171 34.64 -38.60 7.84
N ASP A 172 35.29 -37.58 7.28
CA ASP A 172 36.36 -37.80 6.31
C ASP A 172 37.48 -38.61 6.98
N VAL A 173 38.01 -39.60 6.26
CA VAL A 173 38.98 -40.59 6.77
C VAL A 173 40.21 -39.92 7.41
N ASP A 174 40.53 -38.69 6.99
CA ASP A 174 41.70 -37.94 7.44
C ASP A 174 41.36 -36.65 8.21
N SER A 175 40.12 -36.47 8.67
CA SER A 175 39.73 -35.27 9.41
C SER A 175 40.39 -35.21 10.80
N PRO A 176 41.17 -34.16 11.12
CA PRO A 176 41.74 -33.97 12.45
C PRO A 176 40.69 -33.55 13.49
N ASN A 177 39.45 -33.30 13.07
CA ASN A 177 38.34 -32.96 13.95
C ASN A 177 37.94 -34.22 14.75
N PRO A 178 37.98 -34.21 16.10
CA PRO A 178 37.53 -35.35 16.90
C PRO A 178 36.02 -35.58 16.83
N ILE A 179 35.24 -34.59 16.34
CA ILE A 179 33.77 -34.60 16.34
C ILE A 179 33.25 -35.18 15.02
N TRP A 180 32.19 -36.01 15.09
CA TRP A 180 31.49 -36.58 13.93
C TRP A 180 30.40 -35.63 13.41
N ASP A 181 30.29 -35.49 12.09
CA ASP A 181 29.23 -34.68 11.48
C ASP A 181 27.92 -35.49 11.43
N CYS A 182 26.87 -34.99 12.09
CA CYS A 182 25.51 -35.51 11.95
C CYS A 182 24.94 -35.06 10.59
N HIS A 183 24.77 -35.98 9.64
CA HIS A 183 23.95 -35.72 8.46
C HIS A 183 22.52 -36.15 8.73
N LEU A 184 21.59 -35.21 8.68
CA LEU A 184 20.26 -35.54 8.17
C LEU A 184 20.46 -35.99 6.72
N GLN A 185 20.09 -37.22 6.40
CA GLN A 185 19.75 -37.58 5.03
C GLN A 185 18.47 -36.79 4.67
N ALA A 186 18.61 -35.48 4.46
CA ALA A 186 17.63 -34.77 3.69
C ALA A 186 17.75 -35.32 2.28
N GLU A 187 16.74 -36.07 1.85
CA GLU A 187 16.45 -36.16 0.43
C GLU A 187 16.55 -34.72 -0.10
N VAL A 188 17.50 -34.48 -1.01
CA VAL A 188 17.49 -33.28 -1.82
C VAL A 188 16.13 -33.32 -2.48
N SER A 189 15.15 -32.58 -1.94
CA SER A 189 13.80 -32.59 -2.47
C SER A 189 13.91 -32.21 -3.94
N SER A 190 13.63 -33.18 -4.80
CA SER A 190 13.52 -33.03 -6.24
C SER A 190 12.42 -32.02 -6.62
N ASP A 191 11.63 -31.55 -5.64
CA ASP A 191 10.65 -30.49 -5.83
C ASP A 191 11.29 -29.12 -6.09
N TRP A 192 12.51 -28.83 -5.61
CA TRP A 192 13.13 -27.52 -5.88
C TRP A 192 13.49 -27.34 -7.36
N GLN A 193 13.93 -28.41 -8.03
CA GLN A 193 14.16 -28.37 -9.48
C GLN A 193 12.83 -28.27 -10.26
N ASN A 194 11.75 -28.88 -9.76
CA ASN A 194 10.45 -28.90 -10.44
C ASN A 194 9.62 -27.61 -10.24
N GLN A 195 9.77 -26.90 -9.11
CA GLN A 195 9.05 -25.64 -8.85
C GLN A 195 9.61 -24.44 -9.65
N ASN A 196 10.81 -24.56 -10.23
CA ASN A 196 11.42 -23.54 -11.10
C ASN A 196 10.70 -23.35 -12.46
N ALA A 197 9.68 -24.16 -12.78
CA ALA A 197 8.97 -24.11 -14.06
C ALA A 197 7.81 -23.09 -14.15
N GLN A 198 7.39 -22.46 -13.04
CA GLN A 198 6.34 -21.41 -13.05
C GLN A 198 6.83 -20.11 -12.41
N GLY A 199 7.47 -19.23 -13.18
CA GLY A 199 7.82 -17.88 -12.73
C GLY A 199 8.80 -17.87 -11.55
N GLN A 200 10.06 -18.20 -11.82
CA GLN A 200 11.11 -18.47 -10.85
C GLN A 200 11.19 -17.45 -9.70
N ALA A 201 10.99 -17.92 -8.46
CA ALA A 201 11.18 -17.11 -7.27
C ALA A 201 12.66 -16.70 -7.13
N THR A 202 12.92 -15.48 -6.67
CA THR A 202 14.27 -15.01 -6.36
C THR A 202 14.57 -15.36 -4.91
N ARG A 203 15.68 -16.09 -4.69
CA ARG A 203 16.19 -16.46 -3.37
C ARG A 203 17.14 -15.41 -2.82
N PHE A 204 16.81 -14.93 -1.62
CA PHE A 204 17.64 -14.05 -0.80
C PHE A 204 18.18 -14.84 0.38
N VAL A 205 19.46 -14.65 0.74
CA VAL A 205 20.10 -15.31 1.87
C VAL A 205 20.80 -14.30 2.77
N THR A 206 20.73 -14.48 4.08
CA THR A 206 21.69 -13.89 5.02
C THR A 206 22.48 -14.99 5.71
N TRP A 207 23.77 -14.77 5.93
CA TRP A 207 24.60 -15.73 6.65
C TRP A 207 25.81 -15.08 7.29
N ASN A 208 25.78 -14.90 8.61
CA ASN A 208 26.96 -14.50 9.37
C ASN A 208 28.00 -15.64 9.32
N LEU A 209 29.21 -15.33 8.84
CA LEU A 209 30.25 -16.33 8.62
C LEU A 209 31.21 -16.53 9.79
N TYR A 210 31.12 -15.72 10.84
CA TYR A 210 32.02 -15.73 11.99
C TYR A 210 33.50 -15.58 11.61
N VAL A 211 33.99 -14.33 11.66
CA VAL A 211 35.27 -13.96 11.04
C VAL A 211 36.46 -14.72 11.63
N PHE A 212 36.45 -15.02 12.93
CA PHE A 212 37.62 -15.54 13.65
C PHE A 212 38.12 -16.89 13.15
N THR A 213 37.27 -17.69 12.52
CA THR A 213 37.66 -19.00 11.96
C THR A 213 37.53 -19.06 10.45
N LEU A 214 37.22 -17.95 9.78
CA LEU A 214 36.80 -17.94 8.38
C LEU A 214 37.92 -18.30 7.40
N ALA A 215 39.16 -17.87 7.65
CA ALA A 215 40.29 -18.12 6.76
C ALA A 215 40.51 -19.63 6.47
N GLY A 216 40.23 -20.51 7.44
CA GLY A 216 40.32 -21.96 7.28
C GLY A 216 39.07 -22.63 6.69
N ARG A 217 38.00 -21.85 6.41
CA ARG A 217 36.66 -22.37 6.07
C ARG A 217 36.10 -21.83 4.75
N ILE A 218 36.92 -21.15 3.94
CA ILE A 218 36.50 -20.60 2.64
C ILE A 218 35.84 -21.67 1.76
N HIS A 219 36.44 -22.85 1.63
CA HIS A 219 35.89 -23.93 0.79
C HIS A 219 34.52 -24.44 1.28
N PRO A 220 34.35 -24.85 2.57
CA PRO A 220 33.04 -25.18 3.12
C PRO A 220 31.97 -24.09 2.96
N VAL A 221 32.36 -22.81 3.14
CA VAL A 221 31.45 -21.68 2.94
C VAL A 221 30.99 -21.60 1.47
N VAL A 222 31.93 -21.73 0.53
CA VAL A 222 31.62 -21.72 -0.90
C VAL A 222 30.75 -22.91 -1.30
N ASP A 223 31.01 -24.11 -0.76
CA ASP A 223 30.18 -25.30 -0.97
C ASP A 223 28.74 -25.05 -0.55
N GLU A 224 28.53 -24.46 0.62
CA GLU A 224 27.19 -24.15 1.11
C GLU A 224 26.51 -23.04 0.31
N LEU A 225 27.22 -21.99 -0.12
CA LEU A 225 26.66 -20.97 -1.03
C LEU A 225 26.22 -21.59 -2.37
N LEU A 226 27.04 -22.48 -2.96
CA LEU A 226 26.69 -23.19 -4.19
C LEU A 226 25.54 -24.19 -3.99
N ARG A 227 25.40 -24.77 -2.79
CA ARG A 227 24.29 -25.66 -2.44
C ARG A 227 22.98 -24.88 -2.25
N MET A 228 23.03 -23.73 -1.57
CA MET A 228 21.86 -22.87 -1.32
C MET A 228 21.37 -22.16 -2.58
N GLN A 229 22.27 -21.87 -3.53
CA GLN A 229 22.02 -21.13 -4.76
C GLN A 229 21.25 -19.81 -4.57
N PRO A 230 21.72 -18.88 -3.69
CA PRO A 230 21.11 -17.56 -3.63
C PRO A 230 21.25 -16.83 -4.98
N GLU A 231 20.31 -15.94 -5.30
CA GLU A 231 20.55 -14.95 -6.35
C GLU A 231 21.24 -13.71 -5.79
N ILE A 232 20.89 -13.36 -4.55
CA ILE A 232 21.43 -12.24 -3.79
C ILE A 232 21.62 -12.74 -2.34
N ALA A 233 22.75 -12.44 -1.73
CA ALA A 233 23.02 -12.73 -0.32
C ALA A 233 23.65 -11.54 0.39
N ALA A 234 23.36 -11.39 1.68
CA ALA A 234 24.08 -10.49 2.59
C ALA A 234 24.93 -11.34 3.54
N ILE A 235 26.23 -11.05 3.62
CA ILE A 235 27.19 -11.90 4.32
C ILE A 235 27.91 -11.07 5.40
N PRO A 236 27.42 -11.06 6.65
CA PRO A 236 28.13 -10.48 7.79
C PRO A 236 29.44 -11.21 8.11
N GLU A 237 30.33 -10.50 8.81
CA GLU A 237 31.56 -11.07 9.38
C GLU A 237 32.59 -11.60 8.38
N MET A 238 32.85 -10.80 7.34
CA MET A 238 34.00 -10.96 6.46
C MET A 238 34.90 -9.73 6.58
N TRP A 239 36.22 -9.93 6.64
CA TRP A 239 37.18 -8.82 6.70
C TRP A 239 38.02 -8.76 5.43
N HIS A 240 38.79 -9.81 5.18
CA HIS A 240 39.72 -9.87 4.05
C HIS A 240 39.42 -11.07 3.14
N GLU A 241 38.46 -11.90 3.51
CA GLU A 241 38.12 -13.16 2.86
C GLU A 241 37.20 -12.97 1.65
N LYS A 242 36.63 -11.78 1.47
CA LYS A 242 35.73 -11.42 0.36
C LYS A 242 36.31 -11.80 -1.01
N GLY A 243 37.57 -11.44 -1.26
CA GLY A 243 38.27 -11.78 -2.50
C GLY A 243 38.45 -13.28 -2.68
N ALA A 244 38.92 -13.98 -1.64
CA ALA A 244 39.16 -15.41 -1.70
C ALA A 244 37.86 -16.24 -1.85
N ILE A 245 36.78 -15.85 -1.17
CA ILE A 245 35.46 -16.46 -1.35
C ILE A 245 34.97 -16.23 -2.77
N LEU A 246 35.09 -15.00 -3.30
CA LEU A 246 34.66 -14.67 -4.65
C LEU A 246 35.44 -15.46 -5.70
N ASP A 247 36.76 -15.58 -5.54
CA ASP A 247 37.64 -16.31 -6.46
C ASP A 247 37.24 -17.79 -6.53
N VAL A 248 37.05 -18.45 -5.39
CA VAL A 248 36.66 -19.87 -5.35
C VAL A 248 35.23 -20.08 -5.86
N LEU A 249 34.28 -19.19 -5.53
CA LEU A 249 32.92 -19.22 -6.10
C LEU A 249 32.97 -19.14 -7.62
N ASN A 250 33.69 -18.17 -8.15
CA ASN A 250 33.75 -17.89 -9.58
C ASN A 250 34.52 -18.95 -10.36
N GLN A 251 35.59 -19.50 -9.79
CA GLN A 251 36.29 -20.66 -10.35
C GLN A 251 35.35 -21.86 -10.53
N ARG A 252 34.41 -22.08 -9.59
CA ARG A 252 33.51 -23.25 -9.59
C ARG A 252 32.19 -23.03 -10.32
N SER A 253 31.80 -21.78 -10.57
CA SER A 253 30.50 -21.44 -11.16
C SER A 253 30.59 -20.68 -12.49
N GLY A 254 31.80 -20.46 -13.01
CA GLY A 254 32.01 -19.83 -14.31
C GLY A 254 31.92 -18.30 -14.29
N ASN A 255 32.48 -17.66 -13.25
CA ASN A 255 32.57 -16.21 -13.12
C ASN A 255 31.21 -15.47 -13.09
N VAL A 256 30.21 -16.04 -12.42
CA VAL A 256 28.84 -15.49 -12.36
C VAL A 256 28.52 -14.73 -11.07
N TRP A 257 29.50 -14.49 -10.19
CA TRP A 257 29.32 -13.78 -8.93
C TRP A 257 30.11 -12.49 -8.88
N ALA A 258 29.56 -11.52 -8.17
CA ALA A 258 30.26 -10.31 -7.75
C ALA A 258 29.75 -9.86 -6.39
N PHE A 259 30.60 -9.16 -5.66
CA PHE A 259 30.18 -8.37 -4.53
C PHE A 259 29.89 -6.94 -4.95
N ALA A 260 28.88 -6.33 -4.33
CA ALA A 260 28.74 -4.89 -4.33
C ALA A 260 29.92 -4.26 -3.57
N THR A 261 30.42 -3.14 -4.08
CA THR A 261 31.52 -2.41 -3.46
C THR A 261 30.95 -1.27 -2.62
N GLY A 262 31.50 -1.09 -1.41
CA GLY A 262 31.18 0.00 -0.49
C GLY A 262 31.97 1.28 -0.76
N GLY A 263 32.58 1.40 -1.93
CA GLY A 263 33.43 2.54 -2.31
C GLY A 263 34.62 2.74 -1.36
N ALA A 264 34.91 3.99 -1.02
CA ALA A 264 36.06 4.36 -0.17
C ALA A 264 35.90 3.95 1.30
N THR A 265 34.73 3.44 1.70
CA THR A 265 34.39 3.10 3.10
C THR A 265 34.37 1.61 3.38
N GLU A 266 34.91 0.78 2.49
CA GLU A 266 34.98 -0.70 2.56
C GLU A 266 35.94 -1.23 3.65
N GLN A 267 35.77 -0.74 4.89
CA GLN A 267 36.61 -1.06 6.05
C GLN A 267 35.80 -1.55 7.27
N PHE A 268 34.47 -1.66 7.15
CA PHE A 268 33.57 -2.01 8.25
C PHE A 268 33.07 -3.46 8.15
N ASN A 269 32.86 -4.08 9.31
CA ASN A 269 32.56 -5.50 9.47
C ASN A 269 31.04 -5.77 9.35
N ASP A 270 30.49 -5.52 8.18
CA ASP A 270 29.04 -5.55 7.96
C ASP A 270 28.64 -6.42 6.79
N ALA A 271 27.33 -6.62 6.61
CA ALA A 271 26.83 -7.64 5.72
C ALA A 271 27.02 -7.28 4.24
N ASP A 272 28.12 -7.75 3.65
CA ASP A 272 28.47 -7.53 2.24
C ASP A 272 27.42 -8.14 1.31
N ILE A 273 27.05 -7.40 0.25
CA ILE A 273 26.05 -7.88 -0.71
C ILE A 273 26.72 -8.65 -1.84
N LEU A 274 26.56 -9.97 -1.83
CA LEU A 274 26.94 -10.89 -2.91
C LEU A 274 25.76 -11.07 -3.87
N PHE A 275 25.99 -11.04 -5.18
CA PHE A 275 24.92 -11.28 -6.15
C PHE A 275 25.39 -11.98 -7.42
N ARG A 276 24.44 -12.60 -8.12
CA ARG A 276 24.65 -13.28 -9.40
C ARG A 276 24.66 -12.30 -10.58
N THR A 277 25.82 -12.07 -11.17
CA THR A 277 26.01 -11.15 -12.31
C THR A 277 25.38 -11.64 -13.60
N ASP A 278 25.14 -12.94 -13.74
CA ASP A 278 24.41 -13.49 -14.89
C ASP A 278 22.91 -13.20 -14.84
N LYS A 279 22.36 -12.98 -13.64
CA LYS A 279 20.93 -12.68 -13.41
C LYS A 279 20.64 -11.20 -13.13
N TRP A 280 21.58 -10.50 -12.51
CA TRP A 280 21.39 -9.14 -12.02
C TRP A 280 22.45 -8.19 -12.59
N GLU A 281 22.01 -7.00 -12.96
CA GLU A 281 22.83 -5.84 -13.30
C GLU A 281 22.98 -4.95 -12.07
N HIS A 282 24.21 -4.58 -11.74
CA HIS A 282 24.52 -3.61 -10.69
C HIS A 282 24.28 -2.19 -11.19
N ILE A 283 23.51 -1.40 -10.45
CA ILE A 283 23.18 -0.01 -10.80
C ILE A 283 24.02 0.95 -9.95
N ALA A 284 24.01 0.75 -8.64
CA ALA A 284 24.75 1.55 -7.67
C ALA A 284 24.88 0.77 -6.36
N SER A 285 25.91 1.05 -5.58
CA SER A 285 26.06 0.56 -4.21
C SER A 285 26.85 1.55 -3.39
N ASP A 286 26.69 1.47 -2.07
CA ASP A 286 27.47 2.25 -1.12
C ASP A 286 27.42 1.56 0.25
N LEU A 287 28.27 2.03 1.16
CA LEU A 287 28.31 1.62 2.56
C LEU A 287 28.15 2.88 3.43
N VAL A 288 27.21 2.86 4.36
CA VAL A 288 27.01 3.98 5.29
C VAL A 288 27.33 3.55 6.71
N PRO A 289 28.45 4.03 7.30
CA PRO A 289 28.82 3.66 8.65
C PRO A 289 27.91 4.30 9.70
N PHE A 290 27.73 3.59 10.81
CA PHE A 290 27.13 4.05 12.05
C PHE A 290 27.97 3.60 13.26
N SER A 291 27.47 3.86 14.47
CA SER A 291 28.20 3.70 15.72
C SER A 291 28.92 2.34 15.86
N ALA A 292 30.09 2.37 16.53
CA ALA A 292 30.87 1.19 16.91
C ALA A 292 31.41 0.34 15.75
N GLY A 293 31.76 0.99 14.63
CA GLY A 293 32.39 0.29 13.50
C GLY A 293 31.43 -0.64 12.74
N ARG A 294 30.14 -0.33 12.80
CA ARG A 294 29.07 -1.00 12.04
C ARG A 294 28.60 -0.12 10.89
N ALA A 295 27.85 -0.68 9.96
CA ALA A 295 27.42 -0.03 8.74
C ALA A 295 26.22 -0.74 8.11
N ILE A 296 25.52 -0.01 7.24
CA ILE A 296 24.54 -0.56 6.33
C ILE A 296 25.13 -0.57 4.92
N ASN A 297 25.27 -1.77 4.37
CA ASN A 297 25.60 -2.00 2.96
C ASN A 297 24.33 -2.01 2.14
N TRP A 298 24.37 -1.43 0.94
CA TRP A 298 23.25 -1.53 0.01
C TRP A 298 23.72 -1.58 -1.45
N ALA A 299 22.93 -2.24 -2.28
CA ALA A 299 23.11 -2.31 -3.72
C ALA A 299 21.75 -2.19 -4.42
N ALA A 300 21.62 -1.21 -5.31
CA ALA A 300 20.53 -1.14 -6.27
C ALA A 300 20.84 -2.10 -7.43
N LEU A 301 19.98 -3.10 -7.63
CA LEU A 301 20.16 -4.16 -8.61
C LEU A 301 18.95 -4.22 -9.56
N ARG A 302 19.21 -4.49 -10.84
CA ARG A 302 18.17 -4.71 -11.86
C ARG A 302 18.25 -6.14 -12.40
N ARG A 303 17.17 -6.89 -12.30
CA ARG A 303 17.08 -8.23 -12.85
C ARG A 303 17.07 -8.18 -14.38
N LYS A 304 17.96 -8.92 -15.01
CA LYS A 304 18.18 -8.87 -16.47
C LYS A 304 17.01 -9.46 -17.27
N SER A 305 16.33 -10.46 -16.72
CA SER A 305 15.25 -11.16 -17.42
C SER A 305 14.00 -10.31 -17.65
N ASP A 306 13.67 -9.39 -16.73
CA ASP A 306 12.43 -8.61 -16.79
C ASP A 306 12.58 -7.13 -16.42
N GLY A 307 13.78 -6.68 -16.07
CA GLY A 307 14.05 -5.30 -15.65
C GLY A 307 13.44 -4.93 -14.31
N TYR A 308 13.05 -5.89 -13.46
CA TYR A 308 12.63 -5.59 -12.08
C TYR A 308 13.84 -5.07 -11.29
N ALA A 309 13.67 -3.96 -10.58
CA ALA A 309 14.75 -3.38 -9.77
C ALA A 309 14.37 -3.37 -8.29
N LEU A 310 15.38 -3.56 -7.43
CA LEU A 310 15.27 -3.54 -5.98
C LEU A 310 16.54 -2.97 -5.35
N ILE A 311 16.48 -2.62 -4.08
CA ILE A 311 17.63 -2.35 -3.23
C ILE A 311 17.84 -3.57 -2.34
N ALA A 312 18.94 -4.28 -2.53
CA ALA A 312 19.40 -5.30 -1.59
C ALA A 312 20.25 -4.62 -0.52
N SER A 313 20.00 -4.90 0.76
CA SER A 313 20.70 -4.24 1.86
C SER A 313 21.03 -5.20 2.99
N GLY A 314 22.11 -4.91 3.70
CA GLY A 314 22.77 -5.80 4.63
C GLY A 314 23.38 -5.03 5.80
N THR A 315 23.09 -5.43 7.04
CA THR A 315 23.65 -4.78 8.25
C THR A 315 24.02 -5.80 9.31
N HIS A 316 24.93 -5.43 10.21
CA HIS A 316 25.25 -6.21 11.40
C HIS A 316 25.37 -5.30 12.64
N PRO A 317 24.25 -4.93 13.31
CA PRO A 317 24.28 -4.09 14.50
C PRO A 317 25.15 -4.66 15.61
N LEU A 318 25.63 -3.80 16.51
CA LEU A 318 26.49 -4.22 17.62
C LEU A 318 25.75 -5.20 18.55
N CYS A 319 26.39 -6.34 18.84
CA CYS A 319 25.86 -7.31 19.78
C CYS A 319 25.96 -6.84 21.23
N CYS A 320 25.34 -7.61 22.12
CA CYS A 320 25.77 -7.73 23.51
C CYS A 320 25.57 -6.49 24.41
N GLN A 321 24.92 -5.44 23.92
CA GLN A 321 24.55 -4.24 24.69
C GLN A 321 23.03 -4.12 24.92
N GLY A 322 22.29 -5.19 24.62
CA GLY A 322 20.84 -5.22 24.69
C GLY A 322 20.16 -4.53 23.51
N ASP A 323 18.84 -4.66 23.44
CA ASP A 323 18.07 -4.27 22.27
C ASP A 323 17.89 -2.74 22.08
N TYR A 324 18.26 -1.93 23.08
CA TYR A 324 18.25 -0.46 22.95
C TYR A 324 19.18 0.00 21.81
N VAL A 325 20.43 -0.46 21.81
CA VAL A 325 21.43 -0.08 20.80
C VAL A 325 21.03 -0.59 19.42
N ILE A 326 20.36 -1.74 19.37
CA ILE A 326 19.86 -2.33 18.12
C ILE A 326 18.65 -1.55 17.61
N THR A 327 17.79 -1.05 18.50
CA THR A 327 16.68 -0.15 18.13
C THR A 327 17.20 1.17 17.57
N GLU A 328 18.27 1.74 18.14
CA GLU A 328 18.96 2.92 17.57
C GLU A 328 19.55 2.62 16.18
N ALA A 329 20.18 1.46 16.01
CA ALA A 329 20.70 1.03 14.71
C ALA A 329 19.57 0.86 13.68
N VAL A 330 18.45 0.22 14.03
CA VAL A 330 17.28 0.05 13.14
C VAL A 330 16.71 1.41 12.71
N ASP A 331 16.58 2.37 13.63
CA ASP A 331 16.14 3.73 13.30
C ASP A 331 17.08 4.40 12.30
N PHE A 332 18.40 4.32 12.53
CA PHE A 332 19.41 4.84 11.61
C PHE A 332 19.37 4.16 10.23
N VAL A 333 19.36 2.83 10.21
CA VAL A 333 19.37 1.99 9.00
C VAL A 333 18.17 2.32 8.13
N THR A 334 16.97 2.37 8.70
CA THR A 334 15.74 2.60 7.93
C THR A 334 15.62 4.04 7.42
N LYS A 335 16.11 5.04 8.17
CA LYS A 335 16.25 6.42 7.67
C LYS A 335 17.25 6.51 6.52
N THR A 336 18.38 5.82 6.62
CA THR A 336 19.39 5.75 5.55
C THR A 336 18.82 5.10 4.30
N LEU A 337 18.16 3.95 4.44
CA LEU A 337 17.51 3.26 3.33
C LEU A 337 16.38 4.08 2.71
N SER A 338 15.68 4.92 3.48
CA SER A 338 14.70 5.87 2.93
C SER A 338 15.38 6.92 2.03
N GLN A 339 16.55 7.44 2.43
CA GLN A 339 17.32 8.37 1.60
C GLN A 339 17.88 7.69 0.34
N VAL A 340 18.32 6.44 0.43
CA VAL A 340 18.70 5.63 -0.74
C VAL A 340 17.51 5.42 -1.66
N GLN A 341 16.35 5.05 -1.12
CA GLN A 341 15.12 4.83 -1.87
C GLN A 341 14.60 6.11 -2.56
N ASN A 342 14.87 7.29 -2.02
CA ASN A 342 14.56 8.56 -2.69
C ASN A 342 15.41 8.78 -3.96
N ARG A 343 16.65 8.28 -3.99
CA ARG A 343 17.54 8.32 -5.17
C ARG A 343 17.32 7.15 -6.12
N HIS A 344 16.90 6.02 -5.58
CA HIS A 344 16.63 4.77 -6.29
C HIS A 344 15.24 4.25 -5.87
N PRO A 345 14.15 4.65 -6.54
CA PRO A 345 12.77 4.39 -6.10
C PRO A 345 12.34 2.94 -6.34
N TYR A 346 13.06 2.02 -5.70
CA TYR A 346 12.90 0.57 -5.79
C TYR A 346 12.60 -0.01 -4.40
N PRO A 347 11.83 -1.10 -4.31
CA PRO A 347 11.56 -1.77 -3.04
C PRO A 347 12.83 -2.35 -2.43
N ILE A 348 12.86 -2.46 -1.10
CA ILE A 348 14.06 -2.84 -0.32
C ILE A 348 13.92 -4.27 0.21
N VAL A 349 15.02 -5.03 0.16
CA VAL A 349 15.24 -6.25 0.95
C VAL A 349 16.30 -5.94 1.99
N LEU A 350 15.96 -6.08 3.28
CA LEU A 350 16.88 -5.90 4.40
C LEU A 350 17.28 -7.27 4.94
N MET A 351 18.57 -7.53 5.02
CA MET A 351 19.14 -8.80 5.44
C MET A 351 20.20 -8.57 6.50
N GLY A 352 20.48 -9.58 7.32
CA GLY A 352 21.62 -9.52 8.24
C GLY A 352 21.41 -10.32 9.50
N ASP A 353 22.51 -10.40 10.26
CA ASP A 353 22.49 -10.72 11.69
C ASP A 353 22.14 -9.43 12.44
N LEU A 354 20.98 -9.41 13.08
CA LEU A 354 20.47 -8.27 13.82
C LEU A 354 20.80 -8.33 15.31
N ASN A 355 21.50 -9.36 15.78
CA ASN A 355 21.91 -9.55 17.18
C ASN A 355 20.77 -9.51 18.21
N THR A 356 19.54 -9.83 17.78
CA THR A 356 18.36 -9.75 18.64
C THR A 356 17.24 -10.68 18.17
N GLY A 357 16.46 -11.19 19.14
CA GLY A 357 15.36 -12.14 18.91
C GLY A 357 14.09 -11.50 18.34
N TYR A 358 13.22 -12.33 17.75
CA TYR A 358 12.06 -11.86 16.98
C TYR A 358 11.10 -10.97 17.79
N PHE A 359 10.98 -11.25 19.09
CA PHE A 359 10.05 -10.57 20.00
C PHE A 359 10.60 -9.25 20.57
N GLN A 360 11.83 -8.87 20.23
CA GLN A 360 12.46 -7.69 20.80
C GLN A 360 11.94 -6.38 20.15
N PRO A 361 11.95 -5.25 20.88
CA PRO A 361 11.44 -3.97 20.39
C PRO A 361 11.97 -3.54 19.01
N SER A 362 13.25 -3.72 18.73
CA SER A 362 13.86 -3.38 17.43
C SER A 362 13.21 -4.14 16.27
N GLN A 363 12.88 -5.41 16.47
CA GLN A 363 12.25 -6.26 15.46
C GLN A 363 10.76 -5.93 15.32
N GLN A 364 10.09 -5.62 16.43
CA GLN A 364 8.74 -5.08 16.41
C GLN A 364 8.68 -3.76 15.62
N LEU A 365 9.67 -2.87 15.81
CA LEU A 365 9.78 -1.59 15.10
C LEU A 365 9.87 -1.82 13.59
N LEU A 366 10.70 -2.74 13.10
CA LEU A 366 10.79 -3.10 11.68
C LEU A 366 9.44 -3.57 11.09
N ARG A 367 8.67 -4.37 11.85
CA ARG A 367 7.40 -4.94 11.39
C ARG A 367 6.21 -3.97 11.47
N GLN A 368 6.17 -3.16 12.53
CA GLN A 368 5.01 -2.31 12.86
C GLN A 368 5.21 -0.84 12.49
N GLY A 369 6.45 -0.41 12.25
CA GLY A 369 6.80 0.97 11.91
C GLY A 369 6.88 1.91 13.11
N GLN A 370 6.41 1.47 14.28
CA GLN A 370 6.49 2.20 15.54
C GLN A 370 6.51 1.24 16.74
N VAL A 371 7.15 1.65 17.84
CA VAL A 371 7.14 0.92 19.11
C VAL A 371 7.37 1.88 20.28
N GLU A 372 6.73 1.63 21.42
CA GLU A 372 7.06 2.27 22.71
C GLU A 372 8.05 1.38 23.45
N ALA A 373 9.29 1.81 23.58
CA ALA A 373 10.34 1.02 24.23
C ALA A 373 11.42 1.91 24.83
N PHE A 374 12.03 1.46 25.94
CA PHE A 374 13.12 2.17 26.61
C PHE A 374 12.77 3.62 27.00
N GLY A 375 11.51 3.86 27.36
CA GLY A 375 11.03 5.20 27.73
C GLY A 375 10.91 6.19 26.57
N ARG A 376 10.91 5.71 25.32
CA ARG A 376 10.83 6.52 24.11
C ARG A 376 9.85 5.93 23.09
N HIS A 377 9.16 6.81 22.38
CA HIS A 377 8.43 6.47 21.16
C HIS A 377 9.39 6.42 19.97
N TRP A 378 9.45 5.27 19.30
CA TRP A 378 10.24 5.07 18.08
C TRP A 378 9.33 4.98 16.88
N GLN A 379 9.73 5.60 15.76
CA GLN A 379 8.99 5.57 14.51
C GLN A 379 9.95 5.58 13.31
N ILE A 380 9.73 4.68 12.36
CA ILE A 380 10.57 4.51 11.17
C ILE A 380 9.77 4.75 9.87
N PRO A 381 10.41 5.14 8.75
CA PRO A 381 9.72 5.56 7.53
C PRO A 381 9.17 4.42 6.66
N MET A 382 9.43 3.17 7.02
CA MET A 382 9.10 1.98 6.24
C MET A 382 8.89 0.78 7.15
N THR A 383 8.10 -0.19 6.70
CA THR A 383 7.91 -1.46 7.42
C THR A 383 8.28 -2.64 6.56
N PHE A 384 8.54 -3.77 7.22
CA PHE A 384 8.99 -5.00 6.59
C PHE A 384 8.15 -6.20 7.02
N THR A 385 8.06 -7.18 6.14
CA THR A 385 7.59 -8.53 6.42
C THR A 385 8.82 -9.43 6.61
N ASP A 386 8.85 -10.13 7.73
CA ASP A 386 9.82 -11.18 8.02
C ASP A 386 9.51 -12.43 7.18
N ALA A 387 10.45 -12.87 6.35
CA ALA A 387 10.24 -14.02 5.47
C ALA A 387 9.90 -15.31 6.22
N TRP A 388 10.56 -15.58 7.36
CA TRP A 388 10.33 -16.80 8.11
C TRP A 388 9.03 -16.72 8.89
N ALA A 389 8.82 -15.64 9.64
CA ALA A 389 7.65 -15.53 10.52
C ALA A 389 6.33 -15.43 9.74
N GLU A 390 6.34 -14.90 8.51
CA GLU A 390 5.17 -14.91 7.62
C GLU A 390 4.73 -16.34 7.27
N LEU A 391 5.68 -17.23 6.99
CA LEU A 391 5.38 -18.61 6.61
C LEU A 391 5.24 -19.56 7.81
N HIS A 392 5.84 -19.22 8.94
CA HIS A 392 5.84 -20.03 10.17
C HIS A 392 5.30 -19.24 11.37
N PRO A 393 4.04 -18.75 11.33
CA PRO A 393 3.50 -17.90 12.39
C PRO A 393 3.42 -18.60 13.76
N GLY A 394 3.40 -19.94 13.79
CA GLY A 394 3.42 -20.72 15.03
C GLY A 394 4.80 -20.90 15.67
N ASN A 395 5.87 -20.59 14.94
CA ASN A 395 7.24 -20.63 15.45
C ASN A 395 8.08 -19.52 14.79
N PRO A 396 7.86 -18.25 15.17
CA PRO A 396 8.50 -17.12 14.50
C PRO A 396 9.91 -16.83 15.00
N ASP A 397 10.42 -17.51 16.03
CA ASP A 397 11.74 -17.24 16.64
C ASP A 397 12.62 -18.50 16.79
N PRO A 398 12.76 -19.35 15.76
CA PRO A 398 13.65 -20.52 15.82
C PRO A 398 15.12 -20.10 15.87
N SER A 399 15.95 -20.89 16.53
CA SER A 399 17.38 -20.62 16.62
C SER A 399 18.10 -20.58 15.27
N THR A 400 18.92 -19.53 15.07
CA THR A 400 19.89 -19.43 13.96
C THR A 400 21.34 -19.52 14.42
N ILE A 401 21.58 -19.73 15.70
CA ILE A 401 22.90 -19.86 16.29
C ILE A 401 23.04 -21.24 16.95
N ASN A 402 24.17 -21.91 16.81
CA ASN A 402 24.27 -23.32 17.17
C ASN A 402 24.01 -23.60 18.67
N ASP A 403 24.35 -22.64 19.54
CA ASP A 403 24.40 -22.85 20.99
C ASP A 403 23.37 -22.03 21.80
N ASP A 404 22.48 -21.27 21.14
CA ASP A 404 21.47 -20.43 21.82
C ASP A 404 20.09 -20.54 21.14
N PRO A 405 18.99 -20.73 21.89
CA PRO A 405 17.63 -20.82 21.35
C PRO A 405 17.05 -19.47 20.85
N VAL A 406 17.82 -18.68 20.12
CA VAL A 406 17.41 -17.35 19.62
C VAL A 406 17.63 -17.19 18.13
N ARG A 407 16.69 -16.51 17.44
CA ARG A 407 16.89 -16.11 16.05
C ARG A 407 17.56 -14.75 15.96
N LEU A 408 18.75 -14.70 15.40
CA LEU A 408 19.50 -13.46 15.18
C LEU A 408 19.55 -13.04 13.71
N ASP A 409 19.33 -13.98 12.80
CA ASP A 409 19.47 -13.77 11.36
C ASP A 409 18.12 -13.63 10.65
N TYR A 410 17.98 -12.60 9.82
CA TYR A 410 16.70 -12.24 9.20
C TYR A 410 16.81 -11.92 7.70
N VAL A 411 15.77 -12.29 6.96
CA VAL A 411 15.47 -11.78 5.62
C VAL A 411 14.15 -11.05 5.67
N TYR A 412 14.19 -9.73 5.56
CA TYR A 412 13.06 -8.82 5.61
C TYR A 412 12.74 -8.26 4.22
N PHE A 413 11.48 -8.36 3.81
CA PHE A 413 10.96 -7.78 2.57
C PHE A 413 10.16 -6.53 2.88
N GLN A 414 10.48 -5.39 2.25
CA GLN A 414 9.73 -4.16 2.47
C GLN A 414 8.24 -4.37 2.16
N LYS A 415 7.39 -3.88 3.05
CA LYS A 415 5.93 -3.91 2.97
C LYS A 415 5.38 -2.53 2.61
N THR A 416 5.91 -1.46 3.21
CA THR A 416 5.54 -0.07 2.93
C THR A 416 6.77 0.84 2.81
N PRO A 417 6.73 1.91 1.98
CA PRO A 417 5.68 2.21 0.99
C PRO A 417 5.74 1.36 -0.28
N PHE A 418 6.85 0.67 -0.54
CA PHE A 418 7.00 -0.24 -1.69
C PHE A 418 7.01 -1.68 -1.21
N SER A 419 6.19 -2.53 -1.82
CA SER A 419 6.16 -3.96 -1.50
C SER A 419 7.10 -4.74 -2.42
N VAL A 420 7.96 -5.58 -1.86
CA VAL A 420 8.78 -6.53 -2.64
C VAL A 420 7.90 -7.68 -3.11
N GLY A 421 7.76 -7.86 -4.42
CA GLY A 421 7.10 -9.03 -5.01
C GLY A 421 5.59 -9.13 -4.76
N GLN A 422 5.03 -10.33 -4.97
CA GLN A 422 3.62 -10.63 -4.69
C GLN A 422 3.41 -11.43 -3.42
N SER A 423 4.29 -12.39 -3.15
CA SER A 423 4.22 -13.29 -2.01
C SER A 423 5.58 -13.93 -1.75
N ILE A 424 5.90 -14.13 -0.48
CA ILE A 424 6.98 -15.00 -0.02
C ILE A 424 6.48 -16.43 -0.24
N VAL A 425 7.26 -17.24 -0.94
CA VAL A 425 6.85 -18.61 -1.31
C VAL A 425 7.59 -19.69 -0.54
N GLN A 426 8.77 -19.36 -0.04
CA GLN A 426 9.56 -20.27 0.81
C GLN A 426 10.46 -19.45 1.74
N SER A 427 10.76 -19.99 2.92
CA SER A 427 11.81 -19.51 3.81
C SER A 427 12.41 -20.71 4.53
N GLN A 428 13.73 -20.70 4.70
CA GLN A 428 14.46 -21.82 5.28
C GLN A 428 15.62 -21.34 6.14
N ILE A 429 15.79 -21.98 7.30
CA ILE A 429 17.02 -21.96 8.09
C ILE A 429 17.82 -23.19 7.68
N TRP A 430 19.03 -22.97 7.17
CA TRP A 430 19.84 -24.06 6.63
C TRP A 430 20.58 -24.77 7.76
N PRO A 431 20.51 -26.12 7.82
CA PRO A 431 21.01 -26.86 8.98
C PRO A 431 22.53 -26.90 9.09
N ARG A 432 23.26 -26.65 7.99
CA ARG A 432 24.72 -26.68 7.95
C ARG A 432 25.26 -25.28 8.15
N ALA A 433 26.09 -25.12 9.18
CA ALA A 433 26.74 -23.85 9.50
C ALA A 433 28.14 -23.71 8.88
N ALA A 434 28.68 -24.74 8.21
CA ALA A 434 30.04 -24.74 7.62
C ALA A 434 31.12 -24.17 8.56
N GLY A 435 31.05 -24.54 9.84
CA GLY A 435 31.94 -24.08 10.91
C GLY A 435 31.77 -22.61 11.33
N SER A 436 30.74 -21.92 10.84
CA SER A 436 30.16 -20.74 11.50
C SER A 436 29.37 -21.18 12.73
N ASP A 437 29.27 -20.30 13.71
CA ASP A 437 28.31 -20.42 14.81
C ASP A 437 26.88 -20.07 14.37
N HIS A 438 26.72 -19.39 13.23
CA HIS A 438 25.42 -19.07 12.63
C HIS A 438 25.01 -20.01 11.50
N ARG A 439 23.71 -20.23 11.40
CA ARG A 439 23.02 -20.92 10.30
C ARG A 439 22.47 -19.90 9.33
N ALA A 440 22.67 -20.14 8.03
CA ALA A 440 22.12 -19.27 7.00
C ALA A 440 20.58 -19.24 7.04
N VAL A 441 19.99 -18.09 6.73
CA VAL A 441 18.55 -17.90 6.61
C VAL A 441 18.21 -17.42 5.22
N SER A 442 17.15 -17.97 4.64
CA SER A 442 16.69 -17.63 3.29
C SER A 442 15.23 -17.22 3.24
N GLY A 443 14.90 -16.39 2.26
CA GLY A 443 13.54 -16.05 1.85
C GLY A 443 13.45 -16.01 0.33
N ASP A 444 12.50 -16.76 -0.22
CA ASP A 444 12.24 -16.84 -1.65
C ASP A 444 10.96 -16.07 -1.96
N VAL A 445 11.04 -15.13 -2.91
CA VAL A 445 9.90 -14.27 -3.27
C VAL A 445 9.69 -14.25 -4.77
N VAL A 446 8.42 -14.32 -5.19
CA VAL A 446 8.06 -14.12 -6.58
C VAL A 446 8.06 -12.62 -6.86
N LEU A 447 9.15 -12.15 -7.47
CA LEU A 447 9.25 -10.80 -7.97
C LEU A 447 8.45 -10.70 -9.26
N ASN A 448 7.35 -9.97 -9.22
CA ASN A 448 6.63 -9.60 -10.42
C ASN A 448 6.80 -8.10 -10.60
N ARG A 449 7.25 -7.68 -11.79
CA ARG A 449 6.89 -6.36 -12.32
C ARG A 449 5.37 -6.35 -12.31
N ARG A 450 4.73 -5.87 -11.24
CA ARG A 450 3.28 -5.66 -11.32
C ARG A 450 3.09 -4.75 -12.53
N PRO A 451 2.33 -5.16 -13.57
CA PRO A 451 1.67 -4.15 -14.37
C PRO A 451 0.89 -3.36 -13.32
N ARG A 452 1.16 -2.05 -13.19
CA ARG A 452 0.49 -1.20 -12.21
C ARG A 452 -0.98 -1.62 -12.19
N ARG A 453 -1.46 -2.26 -11.11
CA ARG A 453 -2.86 -2.74 -11.02
C ARG A 453 -3.85 -1.59 -11.20
N ALA A 454 -3.38 -0.34 -11.10
CA ALA A 454 -4.07 0.85 -11.57
C ALA A 454 -4.43 0.76 -13.07
N ALA A 455 -3.49 0.45 -13.96
CA ALA A 455 -3.75 0.27 -15.38
C ALA A 455 -4.74 -0.87 -15.63
N LEU A 456 -4.54 -2.07 -15.06
CA LEU A 456 -5.47 -3.18 -15.31
C LEU A 456 -6.88 -2.91 -14.76
N LYS A 457 -7.02 -2.29 -13.58
CA LYS A 457 -8.34 -1.85 -13.06
C LYS A 457 -8.95 -0.73 -13.92
N PHE A 458 -8.13 0.15 -14.47
CA PHE A 458 -8.54 1.20 -15.41
C PHE A 458 -8.98 0.61 -16.75
N TRP A 459 -8.29 -0.42 -17.25
CA TRP A 459 -8.64 -1.19 -18.44
C TRP A 459 -9.91 -2.01 -18.23
N SER A 460 -10.07 -2.67 -17.07
CA SER A 460 -11.31 -3.38 -16.71
C SER A 460 -12.49 -2.42 -16.61
N ALA A 461 -12.31 -1.22 -16.02
CA ALA A 461 -13.34 -0.19 -15.98
C ALA A 461 -13.66 0.37 -17.37
N ALA A 462 -12.66 0.65 -18.20
CA ALA A 462 -12.84 1.13 -19.58
C ALA A 462 -13.48 0.08 -20.51
N LEU A 463 -13.16 -1.21 -20.33
CA LEU A 463 -13.78 -2.32 -21.05
C LEU A 463 -15.20 -2.61 -20.55
N LEU A 464 -15.48 -2.51 -19.25
CA LEU A 464 -16.85 -2.59 -18.72
C LEU A 464 -17.72 -1.46 -19.27
N VAL A 465 -17.21 -0.23 -19.24
CA VAL A 465 -17.89 0.95 -19.80
C VAL A 465 -18.11 0.77 -21.31
N SER A 466 -17.13 0.23 -22.05
CA SER A 466 -17.30 -0.06 -23.48
C SER A 466 -18.27 -1.21 -23.77
N ALA A 467 -18.36 -2.19 -22.87
CA ALA A 467 -19.25 -3.35 -23.01
C ALA A 467 -20.71 -3.01 -22.70
N GLU A 468 -20.98 -2.08 -21.76
CA GLU A 468 -22.32 -1.58 -21.47
C GLU A 468 -22.83 -0.55 -22.50
N LEU A 469 -21.94 0.16 -23.19
CA LEU A 469 -22.30 1.16 -24.21
C LEU A 469 -22.75 0.57 -25.56
N ARG A 470 -23.21 -0.69 -25.61
CA ARG A 470 -23.61 -1.39 -26.86
C ARG A 470 -24.90 -0.89 -27.51
N TYR A 471 -25.64 0.04 -26.89
CA TYR A 471 -26.85 0.60 -27.49
C TYR A 471 -26.80 2.13 -27.58
N GLY A 472 -26.59 2.65 -28.81
CA GLY A 472 -26.88 4.04 -29.17
C GLY A 472 -25.67 4.95 -29.47
N LYS A 473 -25.95 6.25 -29.65
CA LYS A 473 -25.01 7.32 -30.06
C LYS A 473 -23.76 7.44 -29.16
N SER A 474 -23.81 6.89 -27.94
CA SER A 474 -22.74 6.88 -26.93
C SER A 474 -21.57 5.94 -27.25
N ALA A 475 -21.76 4.95 -28.13
CA ALA A 475 -20.71 4.01 -28.53
C ALA A 475 -19.55 4.69 -29.29
N LYS A 476 -19.82 5.79 -30.01
CA LYS A 476 -18.79 6.55 -30.72
C LYS A 476 -17.87 7.33 -29.78
N PHE A 477 -18.41 7.81 -28.65
CA PHE A 477 -17.66 8.57 -27.66
C PHE A 477 -16.76 7.67 -26.80
N GLY A 478 -17.27 6.49 -26.39
CA GLY A 478 -16.47 5.47 -25.71
C GLY A 478 -15.27 4.99 -26.53
N LYS A 479 -15.45 4.77 -27.84
CA LYS A 479 -14.35 4.43 -28.77
C LYS A 479 -13.29 5.54 -28.85
N GLY A 480 -13.68 6.81 -28.78
CA GLY A 480 -12.77 7.95 -28.76
C GLY A 480 -11.89 7.98 -27.51
N ILE A 481 -12.46 7.70 -26.34
CA ILE A 481 -11.71 7.65 -25.07
C ILE A 481 -10.71 6.49 -25.06
N VAL A 482 -11.12 5.32 -25.55
CA VAL A 482 -10.23 4.16 -25.68
C VAL A 482 -9.07 4.47 -26.64
N LEU A 483 -9.34 5.11 -27.78
CA LEU A 483 -8.31 5.51 -28.73
C LEU A 483 -7.31 6.51 -28.12
N VAL A 484 -7.80 7.52 -27.39
CA VAL A 484 -6.96 8.53 -26.72
C VAL A 484 -6.12 7.90 -25.61
N ALA A 485 -6.69 6.96 -24.84
CA ALA A 485 -5.95 6.21 -23.82
C ALA A 485 -4.83 5.35 -24.42
N VAL A 486 -5.11 4.64 -25.52
CA VAL A 486 -4.12 3.87 -26.28
C VAL A 486 -3.02 4.77 -26.82
N LEU A 487 -3.36 5.92 -27.41
CA LEU A 487 -2.38 6.86 -27.93
C LEU A 487 -1.47 7.42 -26.82
N ILE A 488 -2.03 7.75 -25.65
CA ILE A 488 -1.25 8.21 -24.49
C ILE A 488 -0.28 7.13 -24.00
N ASP A 489 -0.73 5.87 -23.93
CA ASP A 489 0.11 4.75 -23.50
C ASP A 489 1.26 4.50 -24.48
N LEU A 490 0.99 4.53 -25.79
CA LEU A 490 1.98 4.33 -26.85
C LEU A 490 3.07 5.42 -26.88
N ILE A 491 2.74 6.66 -26.54
CA ILE A 491 3.71 7.78 -26.56
C ILE A 491 4.37 8.03 -25.19
N ARG A 492 3.86 7.44 -24.11
CA ARG A 492 4.32 7.67 -22.75
C ARG A 492 5.79 7.33 -22.58
N ASP A 493 6.17 6.11 -22.95
CA ASP A 493 7.52 5.60 -22.72
C ASP A 493 8.56 6.34 -23.58
N PRO A 494 8.34 6.57 -24.90
CA PRO A 494 9.25 7.37 -25.72
C PRO A 494 9.49 8.79 -25.17
N ILE A 495 8.43 9.46 -24.71
CA ILE A 495 8.53 10.82 -24.17
C ILE A 495 9.18 10.81 -22.78
N THR A 496 8.89 9.82 -21.93
CA THR A 496 9.53 9.68 -20.61
C THR A 496 11.03 9.38 -20.74
N GLN A 497 11.42 8.60 -21.74
CA GLN A 497 12.84 8.38 -22.07
C GLN A 497 13.52 9.68 -22.56
N THR A 498 12.80 10.53 -23.29
CA THR A 498 13.33 11.79 -23.84
C THR A 498 13.41 12.92 -22.81
N LEU A 499 12.40 13.03 -21.95
CA LEU A 499 12.27 14.12 -20.96
C LEU A 499 12.86 13.79 -19.59
N GLY A 500 13.33 12.55 -19.40
CA GLY A 500 13.91 12.08 -18.16
C GLY A 500 12.88 11.58 -17.13
N PRO A 501 13.35 10.83 -16.11
CA PRO A 501 12.49 10.17 -15.13
C PRO A 501 11.73 11.14 -14.21
N ASP A 502 12.14 12.41 -14.15
CA ASP A 502 11.53 13.45 -13.29
C ASP A 502 10.26 14.08 -13.88
N TYR A 503 9.87 13.71 -15.11
CA TYR A 503 8.64 14.19 -15.74
C TYR A 503 7.38 13.56 -15.10
N ALA A 504 6.89 14.17 -14.02
CA ALA A 504 5.69 13.77 -13.28
C ALA A 504 4.36 14.19 -13.95
N GLY A 505 4.40 14.81 -15.14
CA GLY A 505 3.23 15.42 -15.79
C GLY A 505 2.18 14.44 -16.32
N TRP A 506 2.50 13.14 -16.43
CA TRP A 506 1.61 12.14 -17.02
C TRP A 506 0.32 11.92 -16.26
N ASP A 507 0.36 11.93 -14.93
CA ASP A 507 -0.83 11.67 -14.12
C ASP A 507 -1.79 12.86 -14.19
N GLY A 508 -1.27 14.09 -14.24
CA GLY A 508 -2.06 15.30 -14.50
C GLY A 508 -2.62 15.37 -15.92
N TYR A 509 -1.80 15.05 -16.92
CA TYR A 509 -2.22 15.02 -18.32
C TYR A 509 -3.28 13.94 -18.58
N ALA A 510 -3.09 12.71 -18.09
CA ALA A 510 -4.08 11.63 -18.22
C ALA A 510 -5.37 11.93 -17.44
N PHE A 511 -5.27 12.56 -16.26
CA PHE A 511 -6.44 12.99 -15.50
C PHE A 511 -7.27 14.03 -16.25
N LEU A 512 -6.63 15.05 -16.82
CA LEU A 512 -7.31 16.10 -17.59
C LEU A 512 -7.88 15.57 -18.91
N THR A 513 -7.16 14.68 -19.59
CA THR A 513 -7.49 14.25 -20.95
C THR A 513 -8.45 13.05 -20.98
N ILE A 514 -8.43 12.18 -19.97
CA ILE A 514 -9.27 10.97 -19.89
C ILE A 514 -10.21 11.02 -18.67
N GLY A 515 -9.72 11.47 -17.52
CA GLY A 515 -10.50 11.52 -16.27
C GLY A 515 -11.73 12.42 -16.36
N ILE A 516 -11.58 13.64 -16.88
CA ILE A 516 -12.70 14.57 -17.06
C ILE A 516 -13.75 14.02 -18.06
N PRO A 517 -13.38 13.53 -19.26
CA PRO A 517 -14.35 12.92 -20.17
C PRO A 517 -15.05 11.66 -19.64
N VAL A 518 -14.34 10.80 -18.89
CA VAL A 518 -14.95 9.61 -18.26
C VAL A 518 -15.89 10.00 -17.12
N ALA A 519 -15.52 10.98 -16.30
CA ALA A 519 -16.40 11.52 -15.26
C ALA A 519 -17.65 12.17 -15.86
N LEU A 520 -17.51 12.90 -16.97
CA LEU A 520 -18.63 13.48 -17.72
C LEU A 520 -19.52 12.40 -18.35
N LEU A 521 -18.95 11.29 -18.86
CA LEU A 521 -19.72 10.16 -19.36
C LEU A 521 -20.48 9.43 -18.26
N LEU A 522 -19.85 9.22 -17.10
CA LEU A 522 -20.48 8.61 -15.93
C LEU A 522 -21.57 9.53 -15.36
N ALA A 523 -21.36 10.85 -15.35
CA ALA A 523 -22.37 11.86 -15.05
C ALA A 523 -23.55 11.79 -16.04
N CYS A 524 -23.27 11.71 -17.34
CA CYS A 524 -24.30 11.55 -18.37
C CYS A 524 -25.12 10.25 -18.21
N HIS A 525 -24.54 9.19 -17.64
CA HIS A 525 -25.23 7.93 -17.36
C HIS A 525 -25.95 7.93 -16.00
N SER A 526 -25.52 8.77 -15.05
CA SER A 526 -26.04 8.80 -13.69
C SER A 526 -27.18 9.81 -13.49
N ASN A 527 -27.99 10.07 -14.53
CA ASN A 527 -29.15 10.98 -14.53
C ASN A 527 -30.17 10.81 -13.35
N GLY A 528 -30.01 9.79 -12.50
CA GLY A 528 -30.75 9.59 -11.25
C GLY A 528 -29.99 9.92 -9.95
N CYS A 529 -28.65 10.01 -9.93
CA CYS A 529 -27.87 10.14 -8.69
C CYS A 529 -27.93 11.54 -8.08
N THR A 530 -27.80 12.60 -8.87
CA THR A 530 -27.93 14.00 -8.40
C THR A 530 -29.35 14.30 -7.97
N LYS A 531 -30.30 13.73 -8.72
CA LYS A 531 -31.71 13.79 -8.41
C LYS A 531 -31.98 13.16 -7.05
N LEU A 532 -31.55 11.91 -6.87
CA LEU A 532 -31.68 11.19 -5.61
C LEU A 532 -30.96 11.92 -4.47
N PHE A 533 -29.78 12.47 -4.73
CA PHE A 533 -29.02 13.27 -3.75
C PHE A 533 -29.79 14.53 -3.33
N LEU A 534 -30.34 15.30 -4.26
CA LEU A 534 -31.13 16.50 -3.96
C LEU A 534 -32.44 16.16 -3.24
N VAL A 535 -33.11 15.08 -3.63
CA VAL A 535 -34.33 14.61 -2.96
C VAL A 535 -34.03 14.19 -1.52
N ILE A 536 -33.01 13.36 -1.29
CA ILE A 536 -32.62 12.90 0.05
C ILE A 536 -32.16 14.07 0.93
N ASN A 537 -31.28 14.95 0.42
CA ASN A 537 -30.75 16.05 1.21
C ASN A 537 -31.82 17.09 1.55
N SER A 538 -32.71 17.42 0.62
CA SER A 538 -33.80 18.36 0.91
C SER A 538 -34.83 17.75 1.87
N ALA A 539 -35.13 16.44 1.74
CA ALA A 539 -35.96 15.70 2.68
C ALA A 539 -35.37 15.70 4.10
N LEU A 540 -34.07 15.43 4.23
CA LEU A 540 -33.39 15.37 5.51
C LEU A 540 -33.26 16.76 6.17
N LEU A 541 -32.79 17.77 5.43
CA LEU A 541 -32.63 19.12 5.96
C LEU A 541 -33.97 19.76 6.33
N GLY A 542 -35.00 19.54 5.52
CA GLY A 542 -36.36 19.98 5.83
C GLY A 542 -36.89 19.31 7.11
N ALA A 543 -36.63 18.00 7.27
CA ALA A 543 -37.09 17.24 8.43
C ALA A 543 -36.44 17.75 9.71
N ILE A 544 -35.13 17.99 9.70
CA ILE A 544 -34.39 18.57 10.83
C ILE A 544 -34.94 19.94 11.19
N LEU A 545 -35.14 20.82 10.20
CA LEU A 545 -35.66 22.16 10.42
C LEU A 545 -37.07 22.15 11.01
N ALA A 546 -37.95 21.26 10.51
CA ALA A 546 -39.30 21.11 11.02
C ALA A 546 -39.31 20.58 12.47
N THR A 547 -38.53 19.55 12.78
CA THR A 547 -38.47 18.99 14.13
C THR A 547 -37.87 19.94 15.15
N ASP A 548 -36.80 20.66 14.79
CA ASP A 548 -36.16 21.63 15.68
C ASP A 548 -37.11 22.80 15.98
N ALA A 549 -37.89 23.24 14.97
CA ALA A 549 -38.88 24.28 15.14
C ALA A 549 -40.07 23.85 16.02
N VAL A 550 -40.55 22.61 15.89
CA VAL A 550 -41.61 22.08 16.76
C VAL A 550 -41.10 21.89 18.19
N ALA A 551 -39.87 21.43 18.36
CA ALA A 551 -39.25 21.33 19.68
C ALA A 551 -39.16 22.71 20.36
N ALA A 552 -38.76 23.75 19.62
CA ALA A 552 -38.72 25.12 20.13
C ALA A 552 -40.12 25.64 20.56
N ILE A 553 -41.16 25.36 19.76
CA ILE A 553 -42.55 25.72 20.11
C ILE A 553 -43.02 24.97 21.36
N ALA A 554 -42.73 23.67 21.47
CA ALA A 554 -43.15 22.84 22.59
C ALA A 554 -42.53 23.30 23.92
N VAL A 555 -41.23 23.67 23.90
CA VAL A 555 -40.54 24.28 25.04
C VAL A 555 -41.23 25.59 25.47
N CYS A 556 -41.62 26.44 24.51
CA CYS A 556 -42.31 27.69 24.82
C CYS A 556 -43.75 27.56 25.30
N LEU A 557 -44.39 26.41 25.05
CA LEU A 557 -45.75 26.12 25.50
C LEU A 557 -45.78 25.31 26.81
N ASP A 558 -44.63 25.06 27.43
CA ASP A 558 -44.48 24.22 28.63
C ASP A 558 -45.12 22.83 28.45
N ALA A 559 -45.06 22.31 27.22
CA ALA A 559 -45.53 20.96 26.94
C ALA A 559 -44.45 19.97 27.41
N ASN A 560 -44.83 19.02 28.28
CA ASN A 560 -43.96 17.90 28.69
C ASN A 560 -43.22 17.34 27.47
N GLU A 561 -41.90 17.19 27.59
CA GLU A 561 -40.96 16.93 26.47
C GLU A 561 -41.59 16.02 25.41
N PRO A 562 -41.94 16.56 24.24
CA PRO A 562 -42.50 15.72 23.19
C PRO A 562 -41.40 14.75 22.75
N LEU A 563 -41.79 13.52 22.41
CA LEU A 563 -40.91 12.45 21.91
C LEU A 563 -40.36 12.79 20.50
N ILE A 564 -39.77 13.97 20.32
CA ILE A 564 -39.21 14.50 19.08
C ILE A 564 -37.70 14.29 19.17
N GLY A 565 -37.30 13.06 18.91
CA GLY A 565 -35.90 12.66 18.80
C GLY A 565 -35.49 12.37 17.36
N ALA A 566 -34.27 11.85 17.21
CA ALA A 566 -33.76 11.34 15.93
C ALA A 566 -34.73 10.40 15.17
N PRO A 567 -35.56 9.55 15.82
CA PRO A 567 -36.52 8.71 15.11
C PRO A 567 -37.58 9.49 14.32
N SER A 568 -38.05 10.63 14.84
CA SER A 568 -39.05 11.48 14.19
C SER A 568 -38.47 12.20 12.97
N VAL A 569 -37.20 12.63 13.05
CA VAL A 569 -36.45 13.21 11.92
C VAL A 569 -36.30 12.17 10.81
N LEU A 570 -35.88 10.95 11.15
CA LEU A 570 -35.66 9.88 10.18
C LEU A 570 -36.96 9.47 9.49
N LEU A 571 -38.05 9.30 10.25
CA LEU A 571 -39.36 8.96 9.70
C LEU A 571 -39.86 10.05 8.73
N LEU A 572 -39.75 11.33 9.13
CA LEU A 572 -40.19 12.46 8.30
C LEU A 572 -39.33 12.62 7.04
N ALA A 573 -38.01 12.38 7.14
CA ALA A 573 -37.11 12.38 5.98
C ALA A 573 -37.39 11.23 5.01
N LEU A 574 -37.71 10.03 5.51
CA LEU A 574 -38.07 8.87 4.68
C LEU A 574 -39.40 9.11 3.94
N LEU A 575 -40.42 9.59 4.65
CA LEU A 575 -41.71 9.96 4.04
C LEU A 575 -41.55 11.10 3.04
N GLY A 576 -40.75 12.12 3.38
CA GLY A 576 -40.43 13.23 2.49
C GLY A 576 -39.74 12.79 1.21
N THR A 577 -38.74 11.91 1.32
CA THR A 577 -38.02 11.32 0.18
C THR A 577 -39.00 10.56 -0.73
N LEU A 578 -39.87 9.73 -0.15
CA LEU A 578 -40.81 8.90 -0.89
C LEU A 578 -41.89 9.74 -1.59
N VAL A 579 -42.44 10.76 -0.91
CA VAL A 579 -43.41 11.70 -1.50
C VAL A 579 -42.78 12.54 -2.60
N GLN A 580 -41.58 13.11 -2.38
CA GLN A 580 -40.87 13.86 -3.40
C GLN A 580 -40.57 13.02 -4.64
N TRP A 581 -40.26 11.73 -4.45
CA TRP A 581 -40.04 10.78 -5.54
C TRP A 581 -41.32 10.44 -6.31
N MET A 582 -42.48 10.40 -5.65
CA MET A 582 -43.79 10.12 -6.27
C MET A 582 -44.42 11.33 -6.98
N LEU A 583 -44.06 12.57 -6.58
CA LEU A 583 -44.61 13.81 -7.15
C LEU A 583 -43.92 14.25 -8.45
N GLU A 584 -42.99 13.45 -8.96
CA GLU A 584 -42.28 13.65 -10.23
C GLU A 584 -42.77 12.71 -11.31
#